data_AF-A0A807ZL97-F1
#
_entry.id   AF-A0A807ZL97-F1
#
_cell.length_a   1.000
_cell.length_b   1.000
_cell.length_c   1.000
_cell.angle_alpha   90.00
_cell.angle_beta   90.00
_cell.angle_gamma   90.00
#
_symmetry.space_group_name_H-M   'P 1'
#
loop_
_entity.id
_entity.type
_entity.pdbx_description
1 polymer ?
#
loop_
_entity_poly.entity_id
_entity_poly.type
_entity_poly.pdbx_seq_one_letter_code
_entity_poly.pdbx_strand_id
1 'polypeptide(L)'
;MGKRAMVDALRQPLRIAMHKACESAARLERAILAVASIVVPRIDMFSVFARYSSQMDANIWLGLAGSSMLGLGAALECTGEGKDRFATISACWHDAVRHAVIEGDAPPVAFGGFRFDAARPASSVWPGFGDGALVVPRLTVVQYGRDCCRVIAAEQMFPGSDAVARAEAALSLWEGLAGGNAIHPTHRNAHVQVLIPKNAKNQWCALVHAALHSISQGDARKIVVARTLKAKAADPFTLPDILDRLRSANPKAAIFAFGRKGTYFVGATPEILITAHSGTFRTMALAGSAARSETPQQDARLGQALLTSPKDRLEHDFVVQAVLQVLQSCCSRIEADSSPSLHKLPTVQHLVTFFRGDILPHKSLLDVIARLHPVKSPFLGPVSCRDSRQFSGGCPEGRGIPLPSGQQNLSATYSPEIHEDVPRCTHE
;
A
#
# COMPACT_ATOMS: atom_id res chain seq x y z
N MET A 1 7.45 2.44 30.98
CA MET A 1 8.78 2.95 30.56
C MET A 1 8.65 4.39 30.11
N GLY A 2 9.43 5.32 30.69
CA GLY A 2 9.37 6.73 30.33
C GLY A 2 9.91 7.02 28.92
N LYS A 3 9.50 8.13 28.33
CA LYS A 3 9.90 8.60 26.98
C LYS A 3 11.41 8.59 26.74
N ARG A 4 12.18 9.05 27.72
CA ARG A 4 13.66 9.09 27.70
C ARG A 4 14.28 7.69 27.73
N ALA A 5 13.71 6.80 28.53
CA ALA A 5 14.18 5.42 28.64
C ALA A 5 14.08 4.63 27.32
N MET A 6 13.12 4.94 26.43
CA MET A 6 13.03 4.32 25.11
C MET A 6 14.17 4.74 24.17
N VAL A 7 14.49 6.03 24.13
CA VAL A 7 15.62 6.53 23.33
C VAL A 7 16.93 5.96 23.87
N ASP A 8 17.09 5.93 25.19
CA ASP A 8 18.25 5.35 25.84
C ASP A 8 18.39 3.85 25.52
N ALA A 9 17.28 3.11 25.49
CA ALA A 9 17.28 1.68 25.12
C ALA A 9 17.68 1.43 23.65
N LEU A 10 17.36 2.34 22.72
CA LEU A 10 17.77 2.21 21.32
C LEU A 10 19.20 2.70 21.07
N ARG A 11 19.69 3.64 21.88
CA ARG A 11 20.96 4.33 21.66
C ARG A 11 22.13 3.39 21.47
N GLN A 12 22.28 2.41 22.37
CA GLN A 12 23.38 1.44 22.28
C GLN A 12 23.24 0.49 21.08
N PRO A 13 22.10 -0.20 20.86
CA PRO A 13 21.89 -1.02 19.67
C PRO A 13 22.17 -0.26 18.35
N LEU A 14 21.70 0.99 18.24
CA LEU A 14 21.88 1.79 17.04
C LEU A 14 23.35 2.16 16.80
N ARG A 15 24.09 2.55 17.85
CA ARG A 15 25.53 2.83 17.74
C ARG A 15 26.31 1.59 17.29
N ILE A 16 26.00 0.41 17.84
CA ILE A 16 26.63 -0.84 17.46
C ILE A 16 26.33 -1.16 15.99
N ALA A 17 25.06 -1.07 15.58
CA ALA A 17 24.66 -1.33 14.20
C ALA A 17 25.37 -0.40 13.22
N MET A 18 25.43 0.90 13.52
CA MET A 18 26.08 1.90 12.66
C MET A 18 27.59 1.72 12.59
N HIS A 19 28.25 1.33 13.69
CA HIS A 19 29.69 1.08 13.69
C HIS A 19 30.05 -0.12 12.81
N LYS A 20 29.39 -1.27 13.04
CA LYS A 20 29.57 -2.49 12.23
C LYS A 20 29.19 -2.28 10.76
N ALA A 21 28.17 -1.47 10.49
CA ALA A 21 27.79 -1.09 9.14
C ALA A 21 28.84 -0.21 8.46
N CYS A 22 29.48 0.72 9.19
CA CYS A 22 30.57 1.54 8.67
C CYS A 22 31.81 0.70 8.32
N GLU A 23 32.19 -0.26 9.18
CA GLU A 23 33.26 -1.22 8.90
C GLU A 23 32.95 -2.07 7.67
N SER A 24 31.72 -2.58 7.59
CA SER A 24 31.26 -3.36 6.43
C SER A 24 31.20 -2.51 5.16
N ALA A 25 30.82 -1.24 5.28
CA ALA A 25 30.80 -0.29 4.17
C ALA A 25 32.20 -0.03 3.64
N ALA A 26 33.18 0.20 4.53
CA ALA A 26 34.58 0.37 4.15
C ALA A 26 35.15 -0.89 3.46
N ARG A 27 34.86 -2.09 3.98
CA ARG A 27 35.33 -3.35 3.40
C ARG A 27 34.71 -3.68 2.04
N LEU A 28 33.44 -3.32 1.83
CA LEU A 28 32.71 -3.60 0.59
C LEU A 28 32.68 -2.41 -0.37
N GLU A 29 33.33 -1.30 0.00
CA GLU A 29 33.38 -0.03 -0.74
C GLU A 29 32.01 0.47 -1.21
N ARG A 30 30.98 0.29 -0.37
CA ARG A 30 29.60 0.65 -0.69
C ARG A 30 28.79 0.99 0.55
N ALA A 31 27.64 1.64 0.38
CA ALA A 31 26.72 1.92 1.47
C ALA A 31 26.12 0.63 2.06
N ILE A 32 26.00 0.56 3.38
CA ILE A 32 25.40 -0.55 4.12
C ILE A 32 24.27 -0.03 5.00
N LEU A 33 23.14 -0.74 5.02
CA LEU A 33 22.01 -0.40 5.87
C LEU A 33 22.28 -0.89 7.31
N ALA A 34 22.40 0.03 8.25
CA ALA A 34 22.38 -0.26 9.68
C ALA A 34 20.92 -0.29 10.15
N VAL A 35 20.55 -1.30 10.92
CA VAL A 35 19.21 -1.48 11.48
C VAL A 35 19.33 -1.82 12.96
N ALA A 36 18.57 -1.13 13.80
CA ALA A 36 18.46 -1.44 15.21
C ALA A 36 16.99 -1.53 15.64
N SER A 37 16.64 -2.53 16.47
CA SER A 37 15.27 -2.67 16.97
C SER A 37 15.18 -2.85 18.48
N ILE A 38 14.11 -2.32 19.05
CA ILE A 38 13.73 -2.50 20.46
C ILE A 38 12.22 -2.77 20.57
N VAL A 39 11.82 -3.41 21.67
CA VAL A 39 10.41 -3.55 22.05
C VAL A 39 10.08 -2.49 23.11
N VAL A 40 8.97 -1.80 22.91
CA VAL A 40 8.49 -0.73 23.80
C VAL A 40 6.99 -0.90 24.07
N PRO A 41 6.46 -0.27 25.13
CA PRO A 41 5.02 -0.16 25.33
C PRO A 41 4.35 0.49 24.12
N ARG A 42 3.05 0.21 23.93
CA ARG A 42 2.27 0.72 22.81
C ARG A 42 2.47 2.22 22.56
N ILE A 43 2.70 2.58 21.29
CA ILE A 43 2.78 3.96 20.81
C ILE A 43 1.48 4.32 20.09
N ASP A 44 0.95 5.52 20.34
CA ASP A 44 -0.12 6.09 19.53
C ASP A 44 0.43 6.55 18.16
N MET A 45 0.49 5.61 17.22
CA MET A 45 0.99 5.85 15.87
C MET A 45 0.21 6.94 15.12
N PHE A 46 -1.08 7.12 15.42
CA PHE A 46 -1.88 8.14 14.74
C PHE A 46 -1.46 9.54 15.17
N SER A 47 -1.31 9.77 16.48
CA SER A 47 -0.80 11.06 17.00
C SER A 47 0.62 11.36 16.51
N VAL A 48 1.47 10.34 16.42
CA VAL A 48 2.81 10.49 15.84
C VAL A 48 2.73 10.88 14.37
N PHE A 49 1.98 10.12 13.55
CA PHE A 49 1.78 10.45 12.14
C PHE A 49 1.25 11.88 11.94
N ALA A 50 0.26 12.29 12.74
CA ALA A 50 -0.33 13.61 12.67
C ALA A 50 0.65 14.75 12.94
N ARG A 51 1.65 14.52 13.81
CA ARG A 51 2.65 15.53 14.15
C ARG A 51 3.71 15.69 13.06
N TYR A 52 4.08 14.61 12.39
CA TYR A 52 5.26 14.57 11.51
C TYR A 52 4.96 14.54 10.01
N SER A 53 3.74 14.18 9.62
CA SER A 53 3.36 14.12 8.20
C SER A 53 3.39 15.46 7.46
N SER A 54 3.49 16.59 8.18
CA SER A 54 3.73 17.91 7.58
C SER A 54 5.20 18.32 7.50
N GLN A 55 6.09 17.62 8.21
CA GLN A 55 7.50 17.98 8.36
C GLN A 55 8.41 17.07 7.53
N MET A 56 7.99 15.84 7.27
CA MET A 56 8.72 14.84 6.50
C MET A 56 7.76 13.85 5.85
N ASP A 57 8.28 13.11 4.87
CA ASP A 57 7.55 11.98 4.31
C ASP A 57 7.28 10.95 5.42
N ALA A 58 6.00 10.62 5.58
CA ALA A 58 5.50 9.70 6.58
C ALA A 58 4.54 8.70 5.94
N ASN A 59 4.58 7.47 6.42
CA ASN A 59 3.80 6.37 5.90
C ASN A 59 3.02 5.72 7.03
N ILE A 60 1.76 5.38 6.82
CA ILE A 60 0.95 4.67 7.81
C ILE A 60 0.14 3.57 7.12
N TRP A 61 0.08 2.42 7.77
CA TRP A 61 -0.76 1.30 7.38
C TRP A 61 -1.49 0.79 8.62
N LEU A 62 -2.81 0.94 8.66
CA LEU A 62 -3.67 0.44 9.72
C LEU A 62 -4.39 -0.79 9.17
N GLY A 63 -3.86 -1.98 9.48
CA GLY A 63 -4.34 -3.25 8.94
C GLY A 63 -5.59 -3.79 9.64
N LEU A 64 -6.33 -4.65 8.93
CA LEU A 64 -7.58 -5.26 9.43
C LEU A 64 -7.37 -6.36 10.48
N ALA A 65 -6.20 -7.01 10.47
CA ALA A 65 -5.88 -8.15 11.34
C ALA A 65 -5.00 -7.75 12.54
N GLY A 66 -5.00 -6.47 12.93
CA GLY A 66 -4.27 -5.99 14.11
C GLY A 66 -2.83 -5.56 13.85
N SER A 67 -2.22 -5.94 12.73
CA SER A 67 -0.89 -5.45 12.33
C SER A 67 -0.99 -4.04 11.76
N SER A 68 -0.38 -3.08 12.45
CA SER A 68 -0.35 -1.67 12.04
C SER A 68 1.07 -1.15 12.05
N MET A 69 1.39 -0.27 11.12
CA MET A 69 2.75 0.21 10.90
C MET A 69 2.75 1.71 10.65
N LEU A 70 3.79 2.37 11.14
CA LEU A 70 4.11 3.76 10.90
C LEU A 70 5.58 3.85 10.48
N GLY A 71 5.87 4.54 9.39
CA GLY A 71 7.21 4.84 8.92
C GLY A 71 7.44 6.35 8.84
N LEU A 72 8.60 6.84 9.29
CA LEU A 72 8.99 8.24 9.21
C LEU A 72 10.33 8.40 8.50
N GLY A 73 10.38 9.36 7.56
CA GLY A 73 11.55 9.64 6.74
C GLY A 73 11.91 8.49 5.79
N ALA A 74 13.08 8.61 5.16
CA ALA A 74 13.65 7.59 4.28
C ALA A 74 15.13 7.37 4.60
N ALA A 75 15.47 6.12 4.92
CA ALA A 75 16.84 5.63 5.10
C ALA A 75 17.38 5.02 3.80
N LEU A 76 16.53 4.32 3.06
CA LEU A 76 16.82 3.71 1.76
C LEU A 76 15.60 3.84 0.85
N GLU A 77 15.82 4.17 -0.42
CA GLU A 77 14.79 4.13 -1.45
C GLU A 77 15.23 3.22 -2.61
N CYS A 78 14.47 2.15 -2.82
CA CYS A 78 14.56 1.33 -4.03
C CYS A 78 13.49 1.80 -5.00
N THR A 79 13.91 2.34 -6.15
CA THR A 79 12.99 2.82 -7.20
C THR A 79 13.19 2.03 -8.49
N GLY A 80 12.16 2.04 -9.34
CA GLY A 80 12.19 1.32 -10.61
C GLY A 80 11.22 1.92 -11.61
N GLU A 81 11.55 1.79 -12.89
CA GLU A 81 10.81 2.42 -14.00
C GLU A 81 10.40 1.39 -15.06
N GLY A 82 9.33 1.70 -15.78
CA GLY A 82 8.83 0.94 -16.91
C GLY A 82 8.50 -0.51 -16.58
N LYS A 83 8.81 -1.41 -17.52
CA LYS A 83 8.49 -2.84 -17.43
C LYS A 83 9.33 -3.58 -16.37
N ASP A 84 10.56 -3.13 -16.14
CA ASP A 84 11.53 -3.82 -15.28
C ASP A 84 11.48 -3.35 -13.82
N ARG A 85 10.65 -2.34 -13.51
CA ARG A 85 10.51 -1.73 -12.17
C ARG A 85 10.43 -2.72 -11.01
N PHE A 86 9.68 -3.81 -11.17
CA PHE A 86 9.54 -4.83 -10.12
C PHE A 86 10.86 -5.58 -9.89
N ALA A 87 11.55 -5.96 -10.96
CA ALA A 87 12.82 -6.67 -10.89
C ALA A 87 13.91 -5.77 -10.31
N THR A 88 13.99 -4.51 -10.74
CA THR A 88 14.94 -3.52 -10.20
C THR A 88 14.73 -3.29 -8.71
N ILE A 89 13.48 -3.06 -8.29
CA ILE A 89 13.15 -2.84 -6.89
C ILE A 89 13.40 -4.09 -6.05
N SER A 90 13.06 -5.28 -6.59
CA SER A 90 13.33 -6.55 -5.92
C SER A 90 14.83 -6.78 -5.73
N ALA A 91 15.66 -6.54 -6.75
CA ALA A 91 17.10 -6.68 -6.64
C ALA A 91 17.69 -5.72 -5.60
N CYS A 92 17.29 -4.44 -5.63
CA CYS A 92 17.71 -3.44 -4.65
C CYS A 92 17.31 -3.83 -3.22
N TRP A 93 16.06 -4.26 -3.01
CA TRP A 93 15.56 -4.67 -1.71
C TRP A 93 16.31 -5.89 -1.16
N HIS A 94 16.46 -6.95 -1.96
CA HIS A 94 17.12 -8.17 -1.52
C HIS A 94 18.63 -7.96 -1.30
N ASP A 95 19.30 -7.11 -2.08
CA ASP A 95 20.69 -6.73 -1.82
C ASP A 95 20.81 -5.98 -0.50
N ALA A 96 19.95 -4.98 -0.27
CA ALA A 96 19.96 -4.21 0.97
C ALA A 96 19.72 -5.09 2.20
N VAL A 97 18.72 -5.99 2.16
CA VAL A 97 18.42 -6.89 3.28
C VAL A 97 19.53 -7.91 3.51
N ARG A 98 20.11 -8.49 2.44
CA ARG A 98 21.20 -9.48 2.52
C ARG A 98 22.42 -8.93 3.23
N HIS A 99 22.72 -7.65 3.02
CA HIS A 99 23.92 -7.01 3.54
C HIS A 99 23.66 -6.07 4.72
N ALA A 100 22.41 -5.95 5.18
CA ALA A 100 22.08 -5.14 6.33
C ALA A 100 22.78 -5.66 7.59
N VAL A 101 23.28 -4.72 8.40
CA VAL A 101 23.74 -5.01 9.76
C VAL A 101 22.57 -4.78 10.70
N ILE A 102 22.11 -5.83 11.36
CA ILE A 102 20.92 -5.81 12.21
C ILE A 102 21.33 -6.05 13.66
N GLU A 103 21.00 -5.11 14.54
CA GLU A 103 21.10 -5.25 15.99
C GLU A 103 19.70 -5.28 16.61
N GLY A 104 19.35 -6.39 17.25
CA GLY A 104 18.00 -6.65 17.73
C GLY A 104 17.32 -7.76 16.94
N ASP A 105 16.00 -7.82 17.05
CA ASP A 105 15.18 -8.96 16.66
C ASP A 105 14.23 -8.68 15.48
N ALA A 106 14.30 -7.50 14.85
CA ALA A 106 13.52 -7.19 13.66
C ALA A 106 14.37 -6.82 12.43
N PRO A 107 13.96 -7.31 11.24
CA PRO A 107 14.53 -6.88 9.97
C PRO A 107 14.05 -5.46 9.62
N PRO A 108 14.69 -4.81 8.63
CA PRO A 108 14.15 -3.58 8.06
C PRO A 108 12.74 -3.81 7.49
N VAL A 109 11.91 -2.77 7.57
CA VAL A 109 10.55 -2.75 7.02
C VAL A 109 10.50 -1.69 5.93
N ALA A 110 9.87 -2.02 4.80
CA ALA A 110 9.70 -1.09 3.68
C ALA A 110 8.23 -0.83 3.38
N PHE A 111 7.94 0.43 3.03
CA PHE A 111 6.64 0.88 2.53
C PHE A 111 6.76 1.18 1.04
N GLY A 112 5.71 0.92 0.28
CA GLY A 112 5.75 1.34 -1.12
C GLY A 112 4.56 0.93 -1.95
N GLY A 113 4.74 1.03 -3.25
CA GLY A 113 3.71 0.76 -4.23
C GLY A 113 4.21 0.86 -5.66
N PHE A 114 3.41 0.33 -6.57
CA PHE A 114 3.69 0.28 -8.00
C PHE A 114 2.56 0.93 -8.79
N ARG A 115 2.91 1.78 -9.75
CA ARG A 115 1.94 2.46 -10.61
C ARG A 115 1.22 1.43 -11.47
N PHE A 116 -0.10 1.58 -11.55
CA PHE A 116 -1.00 0.70 -12.32
C PHE A 116 -0.57 0.53 -13.78
N ASP A 117 -0.38 1.63 -14.50
CA ASP A 117 0.03 1.65 -15.91
C ASP A 117 1.37 2.38 -16.03
N ALA A 118 2.45 1.62 -16.12
CA ALA A 118 3.81 2.14 -16.32
C ALA A 118 4.15 2.40 -17.80
N ALA A 119 3.29 2.04 -18.74
CA ALA A 119 3.54 2.27 -20.17
C ALA A 119 3.24 3.72 -20.60
N ARG A 120 2.46 4.44 -19.79
CA ARG A 120 2.13 5.85 -20.03
C ARG A 120 3.04 6.78 -19.23
N PRO A 121 3.26 8.03 -19.66
CA PRO A 121 3.97 9.02 -18.86
C PRO A 121 3.33 9.24 -17.48
N ALA A 122 4.15 9.56 -16.48
CA ALA A 122 3.66 9.93 -15.16
C ALA A 122 2.85 11.24 -15.23
N SER A 123 1.81 11.35 -14.40
CA SER A 123 0.98 12.56 -14.34
C SER A 123 1.63 13.58 -13.41
N SER A 124 1.61 14.85 -13.83
CA SER A 124 2.06 15.99 -13.02
C SER A 124 1.26 16.20 -11.72
N VAL A 125 0.10 15.54 -11.57
CA VAL A 125 -0.73 15.59 -10.35
C VAL A 125 -0.07 14.84 -9.19
N TRP A 126 0.89 13.97 -9.47
CA TRP A 126 1.51 13.09 -8.48
C TRP A 126 3.04 13.26 -8.46
N PRO A 127 3.54 14.47 -8.13
CA PRO A 127 4.97 14.70 -8.06
C PRO A 127 5.60 13.77 -7.00
N GLY A 128 6.76 13.21 -7.31
CA GLY A 128 7.45 12.24 -6.44
C GLY A 128 6.98 10.78 -6.57
N PHE A 129 5.87 10.51 -7.26
CA PHE A 129 5.40 9.15 -7.53
C PHE A 129 5.81 8.69 -8.93
N GLY A 130 6.90 7.92 -9.00
CA GLY A 130 7.34 7.20 -10.20
C GLY A 130 6.56 5.90 -10.45
N ASP A 131 7.16 4.97 -11.21
CA ASP A 131 6.47 3.72 -11.58
C ASP A 131 6.47 2.67 -10.48
N GLY A 132 7.45 2.73 -9.59
CA GLY A 132 7.49 1.92 -8.39
C GLY A 132 8.48 2.48 -7.39
N ALA A 133 8.21 2.25 -6.11
CA ALA A 133 9.18 2.45 -5.05
C ALA A 133 8.91 1.55 -3.85
N LEU A 134 9.99 1.19 -3.16
CA LEU A 134 10.02 0.72 -1.78
C LEU A 134 10.94 1.64 -0.98
N VAL A 135 10.46 2.09 0.17
CA VAL A 135 11.14 3.03 1.05
C VAL A 135 11.29 2.37 2.42
N VAL A 136 12.52 2.20 2.87
CA VAL A 136 12.82 1.85 4.26
C VAL A 136 12.83 3.14 5.06
N PRO A 137 11.90 3.34 6.02
CA PRO A 137 11.91 4.54 6.83
C PRO A 137 13.10 4.59 7.77
N ARG A 138 13.50 5.81 8.16
CA ARG A 138 14.52 5.99 9.22
C ARG A 138 14.04 5.49 10.55
N LEU A 139 12.73 5.61 10.77
CA LEU A 139 12.06 5.09 11.94
C LEU A 139 10.79 4.36 11.53
N THR A 140 10.64 3.10 11.96
CA THR A 140 9.42 2.33 11.81
C THR A 140 8.90 1.89 13.16
N VAL A 141 7.63 2.16 13.44
CA VAL A 141 6.88 1.56 14.54
C VAL A 141 6.00 0.47 13.95
N VAL A 142 6.13 -0.75 14.45
CA VAL A 142 5.25 -1.86 14.11
C VAL A 142 4.50 -2.28 15.37
N GLN A 143 3.17 -2.22 15.31
CA GLN A 143 2.32 -2.72 16.37
C GLN A 143 1.85 -4.13 16.04
N TYR A 144 2.16 -5.06 16.94
CA TYR A 144 1.62 -6.42 16.96
C TYR A 144 0.75 -6.55 18.22
N GLY A 145 -0.50 -6.98 18.06
CA GLY A 145 -1.42 -7.11 19.19
C GLY A 145 -1.73 -5.77 19.87
N ARG A 146 -2.02 -5.81 21.18
CA ARG A 146 -2.62 -4.66 21.90
C ARG A 146 -1.64 -3.83 22.72
N ASP A 147 -0.56 -4.42 23.23
CA ASP A 147 0.14 -3.83 24.40
C ASP A 147 1.58 -3.37 24.13
N CYS A 148 2.22 -3.87 23.06
CA CYS A 148 3.58 -3.51 22.72
C CYS A 148 3.71 -3.08 21.25
N CYS A 149 4.75 -2.31 20.98
CA CYS A 149 5.20 -2.01 19.64
C CYS A 149 6.67 -2.39 19.53
N ARG A 150 7.06 -2.83 18.35
CA ARG A 150 8.46 -2.88 17.96
C ARG A 150 8.81 -1.57 17.29
N VAL A 151 9.97 -1.05 17.61
CA VAL A 151 10.48 0.12 16.93
C VAL A 151 11.83 -0.18 16.32
N ILE A 152 11.98 0.22 15.07
CA ILE A 152 13.08 -0.13 14.18
C ILE A 152 13.66 1.18 13.65
N ALA A 153 14.91 1.47 13.99
CA ALA A 153 15.66 2.56 13.38
C ALA A 153 16.54 2.00 12.26
N ALA A 154 16.59 2.71 11.14
CA ALA A 154 17.42 2.33 10.00
C ALA A 154 18.17 3.53 9.44
N GLU A 155 19.39 3.31 8.98
CA GLU A 155 20.23 4.36 8.41
C GLU A 155 21.22 3.78 7.40
N GLN A 156 21.49 4.49 6.30
CA GLN A 156 22.59 4.14 5.40
C GLN A 156 23.92 4.68 5.93
N MET A 157 24.89 3.78 6.06
CA MET A 157 26.27 4.08 6.45
C MET A 157 27.18 3.94 5.24
N PHE A 158 27.95 4.99 4.96
CA PHE A 158 28.92 5.03 3.87
C PHE A 158 30.35 4.81 4.40
N PRO A 159 31.32 4.40 3.56
CA PRO A 159 32.72 4.32 3.95
C PRO A 159 33.19 5.63 4.60
N GLY A 160 33.83 5.54 5.78
CA GLY A 160 34.34 6.71 6.51
C GLY A 160 33.29 7.55 7.25
N SER A 161 32.03 7.09 7.33
CA SER A 161 31.01 7.77 8.14
C SER A 161 31.36 7.78 9.62
N ASP A 162 31.12 8.90 10.31
CA ASP A 162 31.16 8.96 11.78
C ASP A 162 29.91 8.27 12.36
N ALA A 163 30.07 7.01 12.74
CA ALA A 163 28.98 6.19 13.26
C ALA A 163 28.32 6.79 14.52
N VAL A 164 29.09 7.46 15.38
CA VAL A 164 28.56 8.03 16.62
C VAL A 164 27.72 9.25 16.29
N ALA A 165 28.24 10.19 15.49
CA ALA A 165 27.51 11.38 15.10
C ALA A 165 26.22 11.05 14.33
N ARG A 166 26.26 10.03 13.44
CA ARG A 166 25.08 9.55 12.72
C ARG A 166 24.04 8.94 13.66
N ALA A 167 24.46 8.16 14.65
CA ALA A 167 23.55 7.58 15.62
C ALA A 167 22.87 8.66 16.47
N GLU A 168 23.62 9.65 16.94
CA GLU A 168 23.07 10.77 17.71
C GLU A 168 22.06 11.59 16.90
N ALA A 169 22.36 11.90 15.63
CA ALA A 169 21.43 12.61 14.75
C ALA A 169 20.11 11.84 14.54
N ALA A 170 20.19 10.51 14.38
CA ALA A 170 19.01 9.66 14.25
C ALA A 170 18.19 9.59 15.54
N LEU A 171 18.84 9.56 16.71
CA LEU A 171 18.16 9.56 18.01
C LEU A 171 17.49 10.90 18.33
N SER A 172 18.07 12.04 17.94
CA SER A 172 17.46 13.36 18.13
C SER A 172 16.11 13.50 17.42
N LEU A 173 15.94 12.85 16.25
CA LEU A 173 14.64 12.77 15.58
C LEU A 173 13.59 12.11 16.49
N TRP A 174 13.99 11.06 17.20
CA TRP A 174 13.13 10.32 18.14
C TRP A 174 12.82 11.09 19.42
N GLU A 175 13.81 11.79 19.98
CA GLU A 175 13.57 12.62 21.17
C GLU A 175 12.45 13.63 20.91
N GLY A 176 12.40 14.21 19.71
CA GLY A 176 11.27 15.04 19.26
C GLY A 176 9.94 14.27 19.24
N LEU A 177 9.95 13.03 18.71
CA LEU A 177 8.76 12.17 18.59
C LEU A 177 8.13 11.84 19.94
N ALA A 178 8.97 11.60 20.94
CA ALA A 178 8.55 11.28 22.28
C ALA A 178 7.90 12.48 22.99
N GLY A 179 8.15 13.73 22.56
CA GLY A 179 7.82 14.94 23.32
C GLY A 179 6.33 15.34 23.42
N GLY A 180 5.49 15.08 22.42
CA GLY A 180 4.18 15.76 22.35
C GLY A 180 2.96 15.01 22.88
N ASN A 181 1.89 15.78 23.12
CA ASN A 181 0.57 15.31 23.52
C ASN A 181 -0.15 14.57 22.38
N ALA A 182 -1.19 13.80 22.73
CA ALA A 182 -2.10 13.22 21.76
C ALA A 182 -2.65 14.32 20.84
N ILE A 183 -2.58 14.08 19.52
CA ILE A 183 -3.13 15.00 18.53
C ILE A 183 -4.46 14.42 18.10
N HIS A 184 -5.53 15.11 18.49
CA HIS A 184 -6.88 14.75 18.07
C HIS A 184 -7.18 15.43 16.73
N PRO A 185 -7.82 14.71 15.79
CA PRO A 185 -8.35 15.33 14.59
C PRO A 185 -9.28 16.48 14.99
N THR A 186 -9.19 17.60 14.29
CA THR A 186 -10.02 18.77 14.59
C THR A 186 -11.42 18.60 14.05
N HIS A 187 -11.62 17.68 13.10
CA HIS A 187 -12.89 17.41 12.43
C HIS A 187 -13.55 18.66 11.86
N ARG A 188 -12.77 19.70 11.51
CA ARG A 188 -13.32 20.90 10.89
C ARG A 188 -14.05 20.51 9.61
N ASN A 189 -15.29 20.96 9.50
CA ASN A 189 -16.06 20.79 8.27
C ASN A 189 -15.59 21.83 7.28
N ALA A 190 -14.55 21.49 6.51
CA ALA A 190 -14.12 22.31 5.41
C ALA A 190 -15.25 22.37 4.36
N HIS A 191 -15.53 23.57 3.85
CA HIS A 191 -16.39 23.71 2.67
C HIS A 191 -15.63 23.17 1.46
N VAL A 192 -15.96 21.95 1.06
CA VAL A 192 -15.35 21.27 -0.09
C VAL A 192 -16.19 21.50 -1.34
N GLN A 193 -15.58 22.08 -2.37
CA GLN A 193 -16.15 22.20 -3.69
C GLN A 193 -15.59 21.10 -4.61
N VAL A 194 -16.46 20.21 -5.08
CA VAL A 194 -16.10 19.24 -6.12
C VAL A 194 -16.19 19.91 -7.49
N LEU A 195 -15.10 19.86 -8.23
CA LEU A 195 -14.96 20.43 -9.57
C LEU A 195 -15.47 19.41 -10.59
N ILE A 196 -16.72 19.57 -11.02
CA ILE A 196 -17.35 18.73 -12.05
C ILE A 196 -17.37 19.50 -13.38
N PRO A 197 -16.67 19.03 -14.43
CA PRO A 197 -16.76 19.64 -15.75
C PRO A 197 -18.20 19.64 -16.28
N LYS A 198 -18.62 20.71 -16.98
CA LYS A 198 -19.97 20.85 -17.57
C LYS A 198 -20.39 19.63 -18.41
N ASN A 199 -19.44 19.00 -19.13
CA ASN A 199 -19.68 17.88 -20.03
C ASN A 199 -19.34 16.49 -19.42
N ALA A 200 -19.14 16.39 -18.10
CA ALA A 200 -18.64 15.17 -17.47
C ALA A 200 -19.53 13.94 -17.70
N LYS A 201 -20.86 14.13 -17.72
CA LYS A 201 -21.82 13.04 -17.98
C LYS A 201 -21.64 12.47 -19.39
N ASN A 202 -21.59 13.32 -20.41
CA ASN A 202 -21.47 12.88 -21.80
C ASN A 202 -20.10 12.24 -22.05
N GLN A 203 -19.03 12.76 -21.44
CA GLN A 203 -17.70 12.14 -21.48
C GLN A 203 -17.72 10.73 -20.88
N TRP A 204 -18.40 10.56 -19.75
CA TRP A 204 -18.58 9.24 -19.12
C TRP A 204 -19.38 8.28 -20.01
N CYS A 205 -20.50 8.72 -20.58
CA CYS A 205 -21.31 7.90 -21.50
C CYS A 205 -20.52 7.50 -22.75
N ALA A 206 -19.77 8.44 -23.34
CA ALA A 206 -18.93 8.16 -24.50
C ALA A 206 -17.86 7.11 -24.20
N LEU A 207 -17.21 7.22 -23.03
CA LEU A 207 -16.23 6.21 -22.59
C LEU A 207 -16.87 4.82 -22.42
N VAL A 208 -18.05 4.74 -21.79
CA VAL A 208 -18.77 3.47 -21.61
C VAL A 208 -19.16 2.88 -22.96
N HIS A 209 -19.68 3.69 -23.89
CA HIS A 209 -19.99 3.22 -25.24
C HIS A 209 -18.76 2.70 -25.99
N ALA A 210 -17.62 3.38 -25.88
CA ALA A 210 -16.37 2.93 -26.48
C ALA A 210 -15.92 1.57 -25.91
N ALA A 211 -16.03 1.38 -24.59
CA ALA A 211 -15.73 0.12 -23.94
C ALA A 211 -16.68 -1.01 -24.40
N LEU A 212 -18.00 -0.74 -24.45
CA LEU A 212 -18.99 -1.71 -24.94
C LEU A 212 -18.77 -2.08 -26.41
N HIS A 213 -18.40 -1.10 -27.24
CA HIS A 213 -18.09 -1.35 -28.64
C HIS A 213 -16.88 -2.29 -28.77
N SER A 214 -15.78 -2.03 -28.06
CA SER A 214 -14.60 -2.91 -28.06
C SER A 214 -14.92 -4.34 -27.58
N ILE A 215 -15.78 -4.48 -26.57
CA ILE A 215 -16.27 -5.80 -26.13
C ILE A 215 -17.09 -6.49 -27.23
N SER A 216 -17.96 -5.75 -27.93
CA SER A 216 -18.77 -6.31 -29.03
C SER A 216 -17.95 -6.79 -30.22
N GLN A 217 -16.79 -6.16 -30.47
CA GLN A 217 -15.85 -6.58 -31.52
C GLN A 217 -15.00 -7.79 -31.11
N GLY A 218 -15.02 -8.17 -29.83
CA GLY A 218 -14.23 -9.27 -29.30
C GLY A 218 -12.81 -8.89 -28.88
N ASP A 219 -12.44 -7.61 -28.90
CA ASP A 219 -11.11 -7.12 -28.47
C ASP A 219 -10.86 -7.35 -26.97
N ALA A 220 -11.95 -7.35 -26.18
CA ALA A 220 -11.93 -7.56 -24.75
C ALA A 220 -13.20 -8.29 -24.30
N ARG A 221 -13.15 -8.97 -23.16
CA ARG A 221 -14.32 -9.63 -22.56
C ARG A 221 -14.91 -8.81 -21.42
N LYS A 222 -14.07 -8.03 -20.72
CA LYS A 222 -14.45 -7.08 -19.68
C LYS A 222 -13.50 -5.88 -19.71
N ILE A 223 -14.03 -4.68 -19.48
CA ILE A 223 -13.26 -3.45 -19.33
C ILE A 223 -13.73 -2.72 -18.07
N VAL A 224 -12.80 -2.38 -17.18
CA VAL A 224 -13.07 -1.55 -16.00
C VAL A 224 -12.71 -0.11 -16.32
N VAL A 225 -13.72 0.75 -16.37
CA VAL A 225 -13.57 2.20 -16.58
C VAL A 225 -13.62 2.93 -15.24
N ALA A 226 -12.88 4.02 -15.11
CA ALA A 226 -12.76 4.75 -13.85
C ALA A 226 -12.65 6.26 -14.08
N ARG A 227 -13.19 7.07 -13.17
CA ARG A 227 -13.22 8.54 -13.26
C ARG A 227 -12.49 9.21 -12.10
N THR A 228 -12.01 10.42 -12.32
CA THR A 228 -11.39 11.26 -11.30
C THR A 228 -12.29 12.45 -10.99
N LEU A 229 -12.44 12.77 -9.71
CA LEU A 229 -13.05 14.01 -9.24
C LEU A 229 -11.98 14.85 -8.57
N LYS A 230 -11.86 16.11 -8.96
CA LYS A 230 -10.97 17.07 -8.30
C LYS A 230 -11.80 17.86 -7.30
N ALA A 231 -11.31 18.01 -6.09
CA ALA A 231 -11.96 18.81 -5.05
C ALA A 231 -11.01 19.90 -4.56
N LYS A 232 -11.58 21.05 -4.19
CA LYS A 232 -10.86 22.15 -3.55
C LYS A 232 -11.61 22.54 -2.27
N ALA A 233 -10.87 22.99 -1.27
CA ALA A 233 -11.42 23.55 -0.05
C ALA A 233 -10.78 24.92 0.20
N ALA A 234 -11.48 25.80 0.91
CA ALA A 234 -10.94 27.10 1.32
C ALA A 234 -9.78 26.92 2.32
N ASP A 235 -9.96 25.99 3.26
CA ASP A 235 -8.92 25.57 4.20
C ASP A 235 -8.15 24.35 3.66
N PRO A 236 -6.85 24.21 3.99
CA PRO A 236 -6.07 23.03 3.64
C PRO A 236 -6.68 21.74 4.20
N PHE A 237 -6.68 20.68 3.40
CA PHE A 237 -6.97 19.35 3.91
C PHE A 237 -5.86 18.88 4.85
N THR A 238 -6.21 18.37 6.03
CA THR A 238 -5.24 17.78 6.94
C THR A 238 -5.27 16.26 6.82
N LEU A 239 -4.10 15.62 6.71
CA LEU A 239 -4.02 14.16 6.64
C LEU A 239 -4.66 13.46 7.86
N PRO A 240 -4.49 13.95 9.11
CA PRO A 240 -5.16 13.37 10.27
C PRO A 240 -6.68 13.36 10.12
N ASP A 241 -7.29 14.49 9.72
CA ASP A 241 -8.75 14.55 9.55
C ASP A 241 -9.23 13.62 8.42
N ILE A 242 -8.48 13.51 7.32
CA ILE A 242 -8.79 12.58 6.23
C ILE A 242 -8.76 11.13 6.73
N LEU A 243 -7.66 10.72 7.37
CA LEU A 243 -7.45 9.34 7.80
C LEU A 243 -8.46 8.93 8.88
N ASP A 244 -8.78 9.83 9.81
CA ASP A 244 -9.76 9.52 10.85
C ASP A 244 -11.17 9.37 10.27
N ARG A 245 -11.57 10.24 9.34
CA ARG A 245 -12.84 10.10 8.60
C ARG A 245 -12.88 8.81 7.77
N LEU A 246 -11.78 8.46 7.08
CA LEU A 246 -11.67 7.22 6.31
C LEU A 246 -11.81 5.99 7.21
N ARG A 247 -11.13 5.98 8.35
CA ARG A 247 -11.19 4.90 9.35
C ARG A 247 -12.59 4.72 9.90
N SER A 248 -13.24 5.82 10.30
CA SER A 248 -14.59 5.81 10.86
C SER A 248 -15.64 5.36 9.84
N ALA A 249 -15.52 5.79 8.59
CA ALA A 249 -16.45 5.43 7.52
C ALA A 249 -16.24 4.01 6.98
N ASN A 250 -15.05 3.41 7.16
CA ASN A 250 -14.68 2.13 6.57
C ASN A 250 -14.07 1.16 7.60
N PRO A 251 -14.82 0.69 8.60
CA PRO A 251 -14.31 -0.16 9.69
C PRO A 251 -13.80 -1.54 9.23
N LYS A 252 -14.10 -1.93 7.98
CA LYS A 252 -13.66 -3.19 7.35
C LYS A 252 -12.67 -2.98 6.21
N ALA A 253 -12.02 -1.81 6.17
CA ALA A 253 -10.95 -1.51 5.23
C ALA A 253 -9.61 -1.30 5.95
N ALA A 254 -8.52 -1.69 5.30
CA ALA A 254 -7.20 -1.23 5.70
C ALA A 254 -7.05 0.24 5.32
N ILE A 255 -6.59 1.06 6.26
CA ILE A 255 -6.39 2.50 6.05
C ILE A 255 -4.91 2.76 5.82
N PHE A 256 -4.59 3.54 4.79
CA PHE A 256 -3.19 3.82 4.48
C PHE A 256 -2.97 5.27 4.05
N ALA A 257 -1.76 5.75 4.32
CA ALA A 257 -1.18 6.94 3.72
C ALA A 257 0.27 6.65 3.35
N PHE A 258 0.68 7.04 2.16
CA PHE A 258 2.04 6.94 1.69
C PHE A 258 2.49 8.30 1.16
N GLY A 259 3.45 8.90 1.85
CA GLY A 259 3.96 10.25 1.58
C GLY A 259 5.23 10.22 0.75
N ARG A 260 5.30 11.04 -0.30
CA ARG A 260 6.51 11.27 -1.09
C ARG A 260 6.60 12.71 -1.54
N LYS A 261 7.73 13.37 -1.26
CA LYS A 261 8.04 14.74 -1.69
C LYS A 261 6.88 15.71 -1.40
N GLY A 262 6.28 15.59 -0.21
CA GLY A 262 5.16 16.43 0.22
C GLY A 262 3.80 16.13 -0.43
N THR A 263 3.69 15.07 -1.25
CA THR A 263 2.42 14.58 -1.81
C THR A 263 2.05 13.24 -1.17
N TYR A 264 0.77 13.03 -0.91
CA TYR A 264 0.28 11.84 -0.23
C TYR A 264 -0.73 11.06 -1.08
N PHE A 265 -0.50 9.76 -1.18
CA PHE A 265 -1.50 8.80 -1.65
C PHE A 265 -2.17 8.17 -0.42
N VAL A 266 -3.49 8.38 -0.29
CA VAL A 266 -4.26 7.93 0.88
C VAL A 266 -5.47 7.13 0.45
N GLY A 267 -5.88 6.17 1.28
CA GLY A 267 -7.06 5.37 0.95
C GLY A 267 -7.53 4.46 2.07
N ALA A 268 -8.71 3.89 1.83
CA ALA A 268 -9.31 2.83 2.63
C ALA A 268 -9.63 1.67 1.67
N THR A 269 -8.86 0.59 1.72
CA THR A 269 -9.05 -0.56 0.83
C THR A 269 -9.63 -1.76 1.59
N PRO A 270 -10.79 -2.30 1.17
CA PRO A 270 -11.28 -3.59 1.67
C PRO A 270 -10.58 -4.77 1.00
N GLU A 271 -9.85 -4.52 -0.10
CA GLU A 271 -9.21 -5.54 -0.92
C GLU A 271 -7.71 -5.58 -0.60
N ILE A 272 -7.25 -6.78 -0.22
CA ILE A 272 -5.85 -7.06 0.03
C ILE A 272 -5.30 -7.86 -1.13
N LEU A 273 -4.35 -7.26 -1.87
CA LEU A 273 -3.76 -7.88 -3.06
C LEU A 273 -3.12 -9.23 -2.72
N ILE A 274 -2.27 -9.27 -1.68
CA ILE A 274 -1.66 -10.49 -1.15
C ILE A 274 -1.02 -10.17 0.21
N THR A 275 -1.12 -11.10 1.16
CA THR A 275 -0.25 -11.14 2.35
C THR A 275 0.58 -12.42 2.30
N ALA A 276 1.78 -12.39 2.86
CA ALA A 276 2.58 -13.59 2.99
C ALA A 276 3.39 -13.56 4.29
N HIS A 277 3.44 -14.71 4.95
CA HIS A 277 4.23 -14.93 6.15
C HIS A 277 4.92 -16.29 6.02
N SER A 278 6.24 -16.32 6.27
CA SER A 278 7.05 -17.55 6.22
C SER A 278 6.82 -18.39 4.96
N GLY A 279 6.62 -17.73 3.81
CA GLY A 279 6.34 -18.35 2.53
C GLY A 279 4.86 -18.65 2.27
N THR A 280 4.01 -18.77 3.28
CA THR A 280 2.57 -19.00 3.11
C THR A 280 1.85 -17.70 2.78
N PHE A 281 1.11 -17.66 1.67
CA PHE A 281 0.34 -16.50 1.23
C PHE A 281 -1.15 -16.62 1.52
N ARG A 282 -1.82 -15.47 1.59
CA ARG A 282 -3.27 -15.32 1.50
C ARG A 282 -3.61 -14.20 0.52
N THR A 283 -4.63 -14.40 -0.31
CA THR A 283 -5.17 -13.36 -1.21
C THR A 283 -6.68 -13.57 -1.39
N MET A 284 -7.32 -12.70 -2.15
CA MET A 284 -8.75 -12.72 -2.42
C MET A 284 -9.04 -12.28 -3.85
N ALA A 285 -10.06 -12.88 -4.46
CA ALA A 285 -10.74 -12.32 -5.62
C ALA A 285 -11.99 -11.58 -5.13
N LEU A 286 -12.13 -10.31 -5.48
CA LEU A 286 -13.25 -9.47 -5.09
C LEU A 286 -13.91 -8.88 -6.34
N ALA A 287 -15.10 -9.37 -6.71
CA ALA A 287 -15.80 -8.94 -7.92
C ALA A 287 -17.29 -9.28 -7.84
N GLY A 288 -18.13 -8.59 -8.59
CA GLY A 288 -19.59 -8.60 -8.38
C GLY A 288 -19.95 -7.70 -7.20
N SER A 289 -21.00 -6.89 -7.35
CA SER A 289 -21.36 -5.88 -6.35
C SER A 289 -22.87 -5.68 -6.25
N ALA A 290 -23.37 -5.55 -5.04
CA ALA A 290 -24.73 -5.10 -4.77
C ALA A 290 -24.72 -4.01 -3.69
N ALA A 291 -25.73 -3.13 -3.73
CA ALA A 291 -25.93 -2.14 -2.68
C ALA A 291 -26.20 -2.83 -1.32
N ARG A 292 -25.89 -2.11 -0.24
CA ARG A 292 -26.36 -2.44 1.10
C ARG A 292 -27.70 -1.77 1.38
N SER A 293 -28.44 -2.32 2.33
CA SER A 293 -29.68 -1.73 2.85
C SER A 293 -29.60 -1.64 4.37
N GLU A 294 -30.18 -0.58 4.94
CA GLU A 294 -30.33 -0.42 6.38
C GLU A 294 -31.35 -1.42 6.95
N THR A 295 -32.34 -1.81 6.15
CA THR A 295 -33.30 -2.86 6.51
C THR A 295 -32.65 -4.25 6.37
N PRO A 296 -32.49 -5.04 7.45
CA PRO A 296 -31.76 -6.32 7.41
C PRO A 296 -32.33 -7.34 6.43
N GLN A 297 -33.66 -7.42 6.32
CA GLN A 297 -34.34 -8.35 5.42
C GLN A 297 -34.09 -7.99 3.96
N GLN A 298 -34.11 -6.70 3.62
CA GLN A 298 -33.80 -6.23 2.28
C GLN A 298 -32.30 -6.42 1.96
N ASP A 299 -31.42 -6.17 2.93
CA ASP A 299 -29.97 -6.40 2.78
C ASP A 299 -29.66 -7.87 2.49
N ALA A 300 -30.33 -8.79 3.19
CA ALA A 300 -30.23 -10.22 2.97
C ALA A 300 -30.74 -10.63 1.58
N ARG A 301 -31.87 -10.06 1.13
CA ARG A 301 -32.39 -10.30 -0.23
C ARG A 301 -31.43 -9.82 -1.31
N LEU A 302 -30.86 -8.62 -1.17
CA LEU A 302 -29.87 -8.08 -2.09
C LEU A 302 -28.60 -8.95 -2.13
N GLY A 303 -28.13 -9.40 -0.98
CA GLY A 303 -26.99 -10.31 -0.89
C GLY A 303 -27.27 -11.67 -1.53
N GLN A 304 -28.45 -12.25 -1.29
CA GLN A 304 -28.84 -13.52 -1.89
C GLN A 304 -28.98 -13.40 -3.40
N ALA A 305 -29.58 -12.32 -3.90
CA ALA A 305 -29.67 -12.02 -5.32
C ALA A 305 -28.28 -11.89 -5.97
N LEU A 306 -27.31 -11.28 -5.28
CA LEU A 306 -25.93 -11.21 -5.74
C LEU A 306 -25.27 -12.60 -5.82
N LEU A 307 -25.45 -13.43 -4.80
CA LEU A 307 -24.89 -14.80 -4.75
C LEU A 307 -25.43 -15.71 -5.86
N THR A 308 -26.68 -15.52 -6.27
CA THR A 308 -27.35 -16.35 -7.27
C THR A 308 -27.41 -15.71 -8.67
N SER A 309 -26.98 -14.46 -8.82
CA SER A 309 -26.95 -13.75 -10.10
C SER A 309 -26.00 -14.45 -11.08
N PRO A 310 -26.48 -15.00 -12.21
CA PRO A 310 -25.62 -15.65 -13.20
C PRO A 310 -24.57 -14.69 -13.77
N LYS A 311 -24.96 -13.41 -13.94
CA LYS A 311 -24.07 -12.36 -14.44
C LYS A 311 -22.92 -12.09 -13.47
N ASP A 312 -23.23 -11.84 -12.19
CA ASP A 312 -22.21 -11.48 -11.20
C ASP A 312 -21.31 -12.67 -10.87
N ARG A 313 -21.86 -13.89 -10.85
CA ARG A 313 -21.06 -15.12 -10.73
C ARG A 313 -20.09 -15.30 -11.89
N LEU A 314 -20.55 -15.11 -13.13
CA LEU A 314 -19.68 -15.17 -14.31
C LEU A 314 -18.58 -14.10 -14.23
N GLU A 315 -18.92 -12.86 -13.84
CA GLU A 315 -17.95 -11.79 -13.65
C GLU A 315 -16.91 -12.15 -12.58
N HIS A 316 -17.35 -12.74 -11.48
CA HIS A 316 -16.51 -13.17 -10.37
C HIS A 316 -15.57 -14.30 -10.79
N ASP A 317 -16.09 -15.32 -11.47
CA ASP A 317 -15.33 -16.48 -11.94
C ASP A 317 -14.18 -16.06 -12.86
N PHE A 318 -14.35 -15.03 -13.70
CA PHE A 318 -13.24 -14.49 -14.50
C PHE A 318 -12.08 -13.96 -13.65
N VAL A 319 -12.38 -13.33 -12.51
CA VAL A 319 -11.36 -12.83 -11.58
C VAL A 319 -10.70 -13.99 -10.84
N VAL A 320 -11.49 -14.96 -10.37
CA VAL A 320 -10.98 -16.20 -9.74
C VAL A 320 -10.00 -16.91 -10.65
N GLN A 321 -10.35 -17.15 -11.91
CA GLN A 321 -9.49 -17.84 -12.87
C GLN A 321 -8.22 -17.04 -13.18
N ALA A 322 -8.31 -15.71 -13.31
CA ALA A 322 -7.13 -14.86 -13.53
C ALA A 322 -6.15 -14.91 -12.34
N VAL A 323 -6.67 -14.86 -11.11
CA VAL A 323 -5.85 -14.97 -9.90
C VAL A 323 -5.23 -16.37 -9.80
N LEU A 324 -6.01 -17.44 -10.01
CA LEU A 324 -5.51 -18.82 -9.99
C LEU A 324 -4.40 -19.05 -11.01
N GLN A 325 -4.57 -18.57 -12.25
CA GLN A 325 -3.57 -18.70 -13.30
C GLN A 325 -2.24 -18.03 -12.91
N VAL A 326 -2.30 -16.86 -12.28
CA VAL A 326 -1.11 -16.18 -11.77
C VAL A 326 -0.46 -17.00 -10.65
N LEU A 327 -1.23 -17.40 -9.64
CA LEU A 327 -0.75 -18.13 -8.48
C LEU A 327 -0.09 -19.47 -8.88
N GLN A 328 -0.67 -20.21 -9.83
CA GLN A 328 -0.11 -21.47 -10.33
C GLN A 328 1.31 -21.34 -10.92
N SER A 329 1.69 -20.13 -11.37
CA SER A 329 3.02 -19.88 -11.94
C SER A 329 4.12 -19.56 -10.91
N CYS A 330 3.74 -19.27 -9.66
CA CYS A 330 4.67 -18.80 -8.63
C CYS A 330 4.44 -19.42 -7.24
N CYS A 331 3.40 -20.23 -7.07
CA CYS A 331 3.00 -20.82 -5.80
C CYS A 331 2.68 -22.32 -5.94
N SER A 332 2.64 -23.01 -4.81
CA SER A 332 2.28 -24.42 -4.64
C SER A 332 1.22 -24.57 -3.56
N ARG A 333 0.60 -25.75 -3.45
CA ARG A 333 -0.43 -26.07 -2.44
C ARG A 333 -1.55 -25.01 -2.37
N ILE A 334 -1.99 -24.57 -3.55
CA ILE A 334 -2.99 -23.52 -3.69
C ILE A 334 -4.36 -24.11 -3.36
N GLU A 335 -5.01 -23.54 -2.35
CA GLU A 335 -6.38 -23.84 -1.96
C GLU A 335 -7.22 -22.58 -2.18
N ALA A 336 -8.39 -22.76 -2.80
CA ALA A 336 -9.38 -21.72 -2.99
C ALA A 336 -10.68 -22.14 -2.29
N ASP A 337 -11.45 -21.18 -1.79
CA ASP A 337 -12.80 -21.48 -1.30
C ASP A 337 -13.64 -22.12 -2.42
N SER A 338 -14.43 -23.14 -2.07
CA SER A 338 -15.22 -23.92 -3.04
C SER A 338 -16.34 -23.12 -3.70
N SER A 339 -16.75 -22.00 -3.10
CA SER A 339 -17.77 -21.11 -3.64
C SER A 339 -17.57 -19.68 -3.12
N PRO A 340 -18.02 -18.66 -3.86
CA PRO A 340 -17.94 -17.28 -3.39
C PRO A 340 -18.87 -17.04 -2.20
N SER A 341 -18.43 -16.20 -1.27
CA SER A 341 -19.21 -15.70 -0.13
C SER A 341 -19.45 -14.19 -0.22
N LEU A 342 -20.28 -13.64 0.67
CA LEU A 342 -20.55 -12.21 0.70
C LEU A 342 -19.53 -11.46 1.58
N HIS A 343 -18.79 -10.54 0.97
CA HIS A 343 -17.97 -9.55 1.68
C HIS A 343 -18.76 -8.25 1.87
N LYS A 344 -19.35 -8.06 3.05
CA LYS A 344 -20.22 -6.90 3.37
C LYS A 344 -19.45 -5.70 3.91
N LEU A 345 -19.39 -4.61 3.12
CA LEU A 345 -18.88 -3.29 3.49
C LEU A 345 -20.04 -2.34 3.86
N PRO A 346 -19.81 -1.13 4.41
CA PRO A 346 -20.89 -0.24 4.85
C PRO A 346 -21.92 0.11 3.77
N THR A 347 -21.47 0.38 2.53
CA THR A 347 -22.34 0.85 1.44
C THR A 347 -22.55 -0.16 0.32
N VAL A 348 -21.63 -1.13 0.18
CA VAL A 348 -21.63 -2.16 -0.87
C VAL A 348 -21.34 -3.55 -0.28
N GLN A 349 -21.78 -4.60 -0.93
CA GLN A 349 -21.36 -5.98 -0.68
C GLN A 349 -20.86 -6.62 -1.97
N HIS A 350 -19.84 -7.45 -1.85
CA HIS A 350 -19.17 -8.10 -2.98
C HIS A 350 -19.22 -9.62 -2.88
N LEU A 351 -19.07 -10.32 -4.01
CA LEU A 351 -18.67 -11.72 -3.98
C LEU A 351 -17.16 -11.79 -3.71
N VAL A 352 -16.76 -12.68 -2.81
CA VAL A 352 -15.37 -12.94 -2.46
C VAL A 352 -15.05 -14.43 -2.48
N THR A 353 -13.90 -14.77 -3.04
CA THR A 353 -13.26 -16.09 -2.90
C THR A 353 -11.86 -15.88 -2.35
N PHE A 354 -11.54 -16.52 -1.23
CA PHE A 354 -10.20 -16.48 -0.64
C PHE A 354 -9.30 -17.57 -1.23
N PHE A 355 -8.00 -17.27 -1.27
CA PHE A 355 -6.96 -18.21 -1.66
C PHE A 355 -5.88 -18.26 -0.59
N ARG A 356 -5.32 -19.45 -0.38
CA ARG A 356 -4.12 -19.68 0.43
C ARG A 356 -3.20 -20.68 -0.24
N GLY A 357 -1.93 -20.66 0.12
CA GLY A 357 -0.94 -21.64 -0.35
C GLY A 357 0.47 -21.16 -0.04
N ASP A 358 1.47 -21.75 -0.69
CA ASP A 358 2.88 -21.48 -0.41
C ASP A 358 3.59 -20.89 -1.63
N ILE A 359 4.26 -19.75 -1.47
CA ILE A 359 5.13 -19.15 -2.49
C ILE A 359 6.30 -20.12 -2.74
N LEU A 360 6.65 -20.35 -4.01
CA LEU A 360 7.76 -21.24 -4.35
C LEU A 360 9.08 -20.72 -3.75
N PRO A 361 9.99 -21.59 -3.25
CA PRO A 361 11.19 -21.16 -2.53
C PRO A 361 12.14 -20.22 -3.30
N HIS A 362 12.10 -20.23 -4.62
CA HIS A 362 12.92 -19.40 -5.51
C HIS A 362 12.18 -18.14 -6.02
N LYS A 363 11.00 -17.85 -5.48
CA LYS A 363 10.18 -16.67 -5.81
C LYS A 363 10.05 -15.79 -4.58
N SER A 364 10.13 -14.48 -4.81
CA SER A 364 9.85 -13.46 -3.79
C SER A 364 8.38 -13.04 -3.84
N LEU A 365 7.90 -12.39 -2.78
CA LEU A 365 6.57 -11.78 -2.79
C LEU A 365 6.43 -10.74 -3.92
N LEU A 366 7.50 -10.00 -4.23
CA LEU A 366 7.51 -9.02 -5.32
C LEU A 366 7.32 -9.66 -6.68
N ASP A 367 7.80 -10.90 -6.90
CA ASP A 367 7.54 -11.65 -8.13
C ASP A 367 6.05 -11.99 -8.28
N VAL A 368 5.39 -12.33 -7.17
CA VAL A 368 3.94 -12.61 -7.15
C VAL A 368 3.16 -11.32 -7.41
N ILE A 369 3.51 -10.22 -6.72
CA ILE A 369 2.89 -8.90 -6.91
C ILE A 369 3.05 -8.43 -8.36
N ALA A 370 4.22 -8.59 -8.97
CA ALA A 370 4.48 -8.18 -10.35
C ALA A 370 3.53 -8.85 -11.36
N ARG A 371 3.06 -10.06 -11.04
CA ARG A 371 2.12 -10.83 -11.88
C ARG A 371 0.66 -10.52 -11.53
N LEU A 372 0.36 -10.26 -10.26
CA LEU A 372 -0.97 -9.85 -9.80
C LEU A 372 -1.28 -8.37 -10.08
N HIS A 373 -0.28 -7.52 -10.36
CA HIS A 373 -0.47 -6.07 -10.48
C HIS A 373 -0.07 -5.50 -11.86
N PRO A 374 -1.04 -5.00 -12.65
CA PRO A 374 -2.48 -5.21 -12.47
C PRO A 374 -2.84 -6.67 -12.71
N VAL A 375 -4.00 -7.14 -12.24
CA VAL A 375 -4.47 -8.48 -12.59
C VAL A 375 -4.72 -8.50 -14.09
N LYS A 376 -3.74 -8.99 -14.85
CA LYS A 376 -3.81 -9.12 -16.30
C LYS A 376 -4.55 -10.40 -16.61
N SER A 377 -5.87 -10.30 -16.69
CA SER A 377 -6.64 -11.38 -17.29
C SER A 377 -6.54 -11.26 -18.81
N PRO A 378 -6.34 -12.34 -19.60
CA PRO A 378 -6.58 -12.30 -21.04
C PRO A 378 -8.03 -11.91 -21.38
N PHE A 379 -8.93 -11.95 -20.39
CA PHE A 379 -10.30 -11.45 -20.47
C PHE A 379 -10.43 -9.94 -20.16
N LEU A 380 -9.38 -9.31 -19.60
CA LEU A 380 -9.25 -7.88 -19.31
C LEU A 380 -8.24 -7.25 -20.30
N GLY A 381 -8.70 -6.93 -21.51
CA GLY A 381 -7.84 -6.38 -22.57
C GLY A 381 -7.66 -4.86 -22.49
N PRO A 382 -6.48 -4.30 -22.86
CA PRO A 382 -6.36 -2.89 -23.20
C PRO A 382 -6.93 -2.63 -24.60
N VAL A 383 -7.61 -1.50 -24.79
CA VAL A 383 -8.11 -1.11 -26.12
C VAL A 383 -7.02 -0.39 -26.92
N SER A 384 -6.80 -0.81 -28.17
CA SER A 384 -5.94 -0.10 -29.14
C SER A 384 -6.79 0.86 -29.97
N CYS A 385 -6.47 2.16 -29.96
CA CYS A 385 -7.04 3.11 -30.92
C CYS A 385 -6.19 3.06 -32.20
N ARG A 386 -6.62 2.29 -33.22
CA ARG A 386 -5.95 2.29 -34.54
C ARG A 386 -6.64 3.09 -35.64
N ASP A 387 -7.87 3.56 -35.45
CA ASP A 387 -8.55 4.34 -36.49
C ASP A 387 -9.27 5.59 -35.94
N SER A 388 -8.65 6.76 -36.07
CA SER A 388 -9.28 8.06 -35.80
C SER A 388 -8.85 9.13 -36.80
N ARG A 389 -9.12 8.92 -38.10
CA ARG A 389 -9.02 9.99 -39.12
C ARG A 389 -10.29 10.85 -39.27
N GLN A 390 -11.29 10.72 -38.40
CA GLN A 390 -12.57 11.43 -38.54
C GLN A 390 -13.02 12.29 -37.34
N PHE A 391 -12.21 12.46 -36.29
CA PHE A 391 -12.57 13.32 -35.16
C PHE A 391 -11.84 14.67 -35.21
N SER A 392 -12.50 15.67 -35.79
CA SER A 392 -12.13 17.10 -35.72
C SER A 392 -12.50 17.66 -34.35
N GLY A 393 -11.68 17.34 -33.36
CA GLY A 393 -11.79 17.77 -31.97
C GLY A 393 -10.79 16.97 -31.15
N GLY A 394 -9.68 17.62 -30.76
CA GLY A 394 -8.46 16.98 -30.26
C GLY A 394 -8.70 15.79 -29.33
N CYS A 395 -8.03 14.68 -29.64
CA CYS A 395 -8.08 13.42 -28.92
C CYS A 395 -7.49 13.57 -27.50
N PRO A 396 -8.28 13.46 -26.42
CA PRO A 396 -7.78 13.59 -25.04
C PRO A 396 -7.19 12.25 -24.56
N GLU A 397 -6.02 12.24 -23.92
CA GLU A 397 -5.22 11.02 -23.66
C GLU A 397 -5.36 10.50 -22.20
N GLY A 398 -5.71 9.21 -21.98
CA GLY A 398 -5.66 8.56 -20.65
C GLY A 398 -6.47 7.25 -20.49
N ARG A 399 -5.77 6.11 -20.24
CA ARG A 399 -6.20 4.67 -20.21
C ARG A 399 -6.95 4.17 -21.46
N GLY A 400 -7.13 2.85 -21.58
CA GLY A 400 -7.76 2.20 -22.75
C GLY A 400 -9.10 2.89 -23.09
N ILE A 401 -9.02 3.78 -24.09
CA ILE A 401 -9.91 4.90 -24.49
C ILE A 401 -10.36 5.85 -23.32
N PRO A 402 -10.65 7.15 -23.55
CA PRO A 402 -9.93 8.27 -22.95
C PRO A 402 -10.67 8.97 -21.80
N LEU A 403 -9.96 9.33 -20.72
CA LEU A 403 -10.41 10.39 -19.80
C LEU A 403 -9.24 11.30 -19.40
N PRO A 404 -9.47 12.62 -19.25
CA PRO A 404 -8.43 13.57 -18.88
C PRO A 404 -7.98 13.38 -17.43
N SER A 405 -6.66 13.25 -17.27
CA SER A 405 -5.85 13.46 -16.06
C SER A 405 -6.18 12.63 -14.81
N GLY A 406 -5.26 11.71 -14.48
CA GLY A 406 -4.88 11.45 -13.09
C GLY A 406 -5.62 10.34 -12.36
N GLN A 407 -5.34 9.08 -12.71
CA GLN A 407 -5.54 7.98 -11.77
C GLN A 407 -4.26 7.16 -11.58
N GLN A 408 -3.99 6.89 -10.32
CA GLN A 408 -2.92 6.06 -9.82
C GLN A 408 -3.52 5.21 -8.71
N ASN A 409 -3.29 3.91 -8.74
CA ASN A 409 -3.40 3.06 -7.56
C ASN A 409 -1.98 2.56 -7.27
N LEU A 410 -1.57 2.68 -6.01
CA LEU A 410 -0.31 2.20 -5.45
C LEU A 410 -0.69 1.45 -4.18
N SER A 411 -0.61 0.13 -4.15
CA SER A 411 -0.45 -0.57 -2.87
C SER A 411 0.21 -1.93 -3.04
N ALA A 412 1.32 -2.10 -2.33
CA ALA A 412 1.84 -3.40 -1.93
C ALA A 412 2.58 -3.17 -0.61
N THR A 413 2.01 -3.67 0.49
CA THR A 413 2.62 -3.60 1.81
C THR A 413 3.08 -5.00 2.17
N TYR A 414 4.39 -5.20 2.30
CA TYR A 414 4.95 -6.41 2.90
C TYR A 414 4.93 -6.24 4.42
N SER A 415 4.24 -7.13 5.12
CA SER A 415 4.22 -7.17 6.57
C SER A 415 4.94 -8.44 7.03
N PRO A 416 6.16 -8.37 7.60
CA PRO A 416 6.70 -9.49 8.32
C PRO A 416 5.87 -9.66 9.61
N GLU A 417 5.19 -10.78 9.79
CA GLU A 417 4.89 -11.25 11.15
C GLU A 417 6.17 -11.93 11.67
N ILE A 418 6.70 -11.44 12.77
CA ILE A 418 7.73 -12.10 13.57
C ILE A 418 6.96 -12.81 14.69
N HIS A 419 7.26 -14.08 14.94
CA HIS A 419 6.50 -14.98 15.80
C HIS A 419 6.04 -14.40 17.16
N GLU A 420 4.94 -14.98 17.64
CA GLU A 420 4.33 -14.84 18.98
C GLU A 420 5.22 -15.25 20.17
N ASP A 421 6.55 -15.27 20.04
CA ASP A 421 7.44 -15.28 21.20
C ASP A 421 7.63 -13.84 21.67
N VAL A 422 6.54 -13.21 22.09
CA VAL A 422 6.57 -11.89 22.75
C VAL A 422 7.10 -12.13 24.17
N PRO A 423 8.30 -11.66 24.53
CA PRO A 423 8.62 -11.52 25.94
C PRO A 423 7.56 -10.57 26.52
N ARG A 424 6.71 -11.10 27.40
CA ARG A 424 5.80 -10.26 28.20
C ARG A 424 6.69 -9.21 28.86
N CYS A 425 6.32 -7.93 28.76
CA CYS A 425 6.92 -6.91 29.61
C CYS A 425 6.68 -7.31 31.07
N THR A 426 7.63 -8.00 31.68
CA THR A 426 7.65 -8.20 33.12
C THR A 426 8.02 -6.85 33.71
N HIS A 427 7.13 -6.30 34.52
CA HIS A 427 7.43 -5.17 35.38
C HIS A 427 8.41 -5.64 36.46
N GLU A 428 9.69 -5.39 36.25
CA GLU A 428 10.65 -5.15 37.33
C GLU A 428 11.22 -3.74 37.19
#